data_AF-A0A1Y4SEB8-F1
#
_entry.id   AF-A0A1Y4SEB8-F1
#
_cell.length_a   1.000
_cell.length_b   1.000
_cell.length_c   1.000
_cell.angle_alpha   90.00
_cell.angle_beta   90.00
_cell.angle_gamma   90.00
#
_symmetry.space_group_name_H-M   'P 1'
#
loop_
_entity.id
_entity.type
_entity.pdbx_description
1 polymer ?
#
loop_
_entity_poly.entity_id
_entity_poly.type
_entity_poly.pdbx_seq_one_letter_code
_entity_poly.pdbx_strand_id
1 'polypeptide(L)'
;MYKVIVSAEVSMFLLENRMRIKDELQEKINVLKENPRLYPVIHNNDIVRSFYIRSLAFSYIIDDNNKLITITEAVFIKSSLKLKVK
;
A
#
# COMPACT_ATOMS: atom_id res chain seq x y z
N MET A 1 9.46 -7.78 -15.29
CA MET A 1 9.43 -6.66 -14.35
C MET A 1 8.07 -5.98 -14.43
N TYR A 2 7.39 -5.83 -13.29
CA TYR A 2 6.10 -5.12 -13.23
C TYR A 2 6.31 -3.61 -13.20
N LYS A 3 5.33 -2.84 -13.68
CA LYS A 3 5.22 -1.41 -13.37
C LYS A 3 4.47 -1.25 -12.06
N VAL A 4 4.88 -0.32 -11.21
CA VAL A 4 4.17 0.00 -9.96
C VAL A 4 3.64 1.42 -10.03
N ILE A 5 2.36 1.60 -9.71
CA ILE A 5 1.69 2.89 -9.62
C ILE A 5 1.16 3.04 -8.20
N VAL A 6 1.37 4.22 -7.61
CA VAL A 6 0.76 4.63 -6.36
C VAL A 6 -0.49 5.42 -6.71
N SER A 7 -1.65 5.06 -6.17
CA SER A 7 -2.89 5.77 -6.46
C SER A 7 -2.84 7.22 -5.94
N ALA A 8 -3.74 8.06 -6.45
CA ALA A 8 -3.84 9.45 -6.03
C ALA A 8 -4.25 9.55 -4.55
N GLU A 9 -5.13 8.66 -4.10
CA GLU A 9 -5.63 8.57 -2.73
C GLU A 9 -4.49 8.26 -1.75
N VAL A 10 -3.63 7.30 -2.07
CA VAL A 10 -2.46 6.97 -1.24
C VAL A 10 -1.50 8.14 -1.19
N SER A 11 -1.24 8.78 -2.34
CA SER A 11 -0.35 9.94 -2.41
C SER A 11 -0.88 11.11 -1.56
N MET A 12 -2.19 11.37 -1.63
CA MET A 12 -2.87 12.41 -0.86
C MET A 12 -2.86 12.10 0.64
N PHE A 13 -3.17 10.86 1.03
CA PHE A 13 -3.11 10.42 2.42
C PHE A 13 -1.72 10.64 3.03
N LEU A 14 -0.65 10.29 2.31
CA LEU A 14 0.72 10.49 2.79
C LEU A 14 1.06 11.98 2.94
N LEU A 15 0.58 12.82 2.03
CA LEU A 15 0.78 14.26 2.07
C LEU A 15 0.05 14.90 3.27
N GLU A 16 -1.24 14.61 3.42
CA GLU A 16 -2.09 15.16 4.50
C GLU A 16 -1.58 14.77 5.89
N ASN A 17 -1.10 13.53 6.04
CA ASN A 17 -0.55 13.03 7.29
C ASN A 17 0.95 13.34 7.47
N ARG A 18 1.56 14.12 6.56
CA ARG A 18 2.97 14.54 6.60
C ARG A 18 3.95 13.36 6.75
N MET A 19 3.64 12.25 6.08
CA MET A 19 4.42 11.02 6.18
C MET A 19 5.75 11.16 5.45
N ARG A 20 6.86 11.03 6.18
CA ARG A 20 8.23 11.04 5.64
C ARG A 20 8.76 9.61 5.50
N ILE A 21 8.28 8.92 4.47
CA ILE A 21 8.60 7.50 4.18
C ILE A 21 8.99 7.22 2.73
N LYS A 22 9.45 8.25 2.01
CA LYS A 22 9.70 8.17 0.55
C LYS A 22 10.69 7.06 0.21
N ASP A 23 11.77 6.95 0.98
CA ASP A 23 12.85 6.00 0.71
C ASP A 23 12.40 4.56 1.02
N GLU A 24 11.72 4.35 2.15
CA GLU A 24 11.15 3.04 2.48
C GLU A 24 10.09 2.60 1.47
N LEU A 25 9.24 3.53 1.00
CA LEU A 25 8.24 3.24 -0.03
C LEU A 25 8.91 2.89 -1.37
N GLN A 26 9.99 3.59 -1.73
CA GLN A 26 10.74 3.29 -2.94
C GLN A 26 11.40 1.91 -2.89
N GLU A 27 11.93 1.51 -1.74
CA GLU A 27 12.45 0.16 -1.52
C GLU A 27 11.35 -0.90 -1.71
N LYS A 28 10.17 -0.70 -1.10
CA LYS A 28 9.02 -1.58 -1.29
C LYS A 28 8.60 -1.68 -2.75
N ILE A 29 8.57 -0.56 -3.47
CA ILE A 29 8.28 -0.52 -4.90
C ILE A 29 9.29 -1.35 -5.70
N ASN A 30 10.59 -1.23 -5.41
CA ASN A 30 11.62 -1.99 -6.12
C ASN A 30 11.46 -3.50 -5.90
N VAL A 31 11.17 -3.92 -4.66
CA VAL A 31 10.86 -5.32 -4.36
C VAL A 31 9.63 -5.80 -5.13
N LEU A 32 8.56 -5.01 -5.19
CA LEU A 32 7.33 -5.39 -5.90
C LEU A 32 7.53 -5.55 -7.41
N LYS A 33 8.42 -4.76 -8.03
CA LYS A 33 8.72 -4.89 -9.47
C LYS A 33 9.31 -6.25 -9.83
N GLU A 34 10.09 -6.84 -8.93
CA GLU A 34 10.77 -8.12 -9.08
C GLU A 34 9.93 -9.28 -8.54
N ASN A 35 9.31 -9.11 -7.37
CA ASN A 35 8.55 -10.13 -6.68
C ASN A 35 7.16 -9.61 -6.24
N PRO A 36 6.19 -9.50 -7.18
CA PRO A 36 4.87 -8.91 -6.93
C PRO A 36 4.05 -9.69 -5.89
N ARG A 37 4.28 -11.00 -5.76
CA ARG A 37 3.50 -11.90 -4.89
C ARG A 37 4.19 -12.20 -3.55
N LEU A 38 5.27 -11.48 -3.22
CA LEU A 38 6.02 -11.68 -1.98
C LEU A 38 5.15 -11.54 -0.73
N TYR A 39 4.21 -10.58 -0.73
CA TYR A 39 3.39 -10.26 0.42
C TYR A 39 2.08 -11.07 0.48
N PRO A 40 1.54 -11.34 1.68
CA PRO A 40 0.34 -12.14 1.85
C PRO A 40 -0.92 -11.45 1.32
N VAL A 41 -1.92 -12.27 0.99
CA VAL A 41 -3.28 -11.83 0.69
C VAL A 41 -4.01 -11.55 2.00
N ILE A 42 -4.76 -10.45 2.08
CA ILE A 42 -5.45 -10.04 3.32
C ILE A 42 -6.97 -10.21 3.29
N HIS A 43 -7.58 -10.43 2.13
CA HIS A 43 -9.02 -10.73 2.01
C HIS A 43 -9.22 -11.93 1.09
N ASN A 44 -9.86 -12.99 1.59
CA ASN A 44 -9.96 -14.28 0.89
C ASN A 44 -10.79 -14.24 -0.41
N ASN A 45 -11.46 -13.13 -0.72
CA ASN A 45 -12.20 -12.93 -1.97
C ASN A 45 -11.59 -11.85 -2.88
N ASP A 46 -10.58 -11.12 -2.41
CA ASP A 46 -9.94 -10.04 -3.15
C ASP A 46 -8.47 -10.40 -3.38
N ILE A 47 -7.97 -10.15 -4.60
CA ILE A 47 -6.56 -10.35 -4.98
C ILE A 47 -5.63 -9.31 -4.26
N VAL A 48 -6.13 -8.69 -3.19
CA VAL A 48 -5.50 -7.61 -2.44
C VAL A 48 -4.46 -8.18 -1.49
N ARG A 49 -3.25 -7.68 -1.65
CA ARG A 49 -2.08 -8.01 -0.83
C ARG A 49 -1.65 -6.79 -0.03
N SER A 50 -0.93 -7.01 1.07
CA SER A 50 -0.49 -5.90 1.90
C SER A 50 0.95 -5.98 2.37
N PHE A 51 1.61 -4.83 2.43
CA PHE A 51 2.89 -4.66 3.12
C PHE A 51 2.80 -3.54 4.15
N TYR A 52 3.79 -3.48 5.04
CA TYR A 52 3.83 -2.50 6.11
C TYR A 52 5.06 -1.60 5.99
N ILE A 53 4.87 -0.32 6.30
CA ILE A 53 5.95 0.65 6.53
C ILE A 53 5.62 1.39 7.82
N ARG A 54 6.46 1.22 8.85
CA ARG A 54 6.24 1.80 10.19
C ARG A 54 4.83 1.45 10.72
N SER A 55 4.02 2.45 11.06
CA SER A 55 2.65 2.29 11.56
C SER A 55 1.58 2.27 10.45
N LEU A 56 1.97 2.16 9.18
CA LEU A 56 1.06 2.11 8.04
C LEU A 56 1.01 0.73 7.41
N ALA A 57 -0.20 0.30 7.06
CA ALA A 57 -0.46 -0.79 6.14
C ALA A 57 -0.77 -0.23 4.76
N PHE A 58 -0.21 -0.84 3.72
CA PHE A 58 -0.49 -0.51 2.33
C PHE A 58 -1.12 -1.70 1.64
N SER A 59 -2.19 -1.47 0.89
CA SER A 59 -2.87 -2.47 0.08
C SER A 59 -2.50 -2.30 -1.39
N TYR A 60 -2.34 -3.41 -2.10
CA TYR A 60 -2.08 -3.39 -3.53
C TYR A 60 -2.72 -4.57 -4.26
N ILE A 61 -2.97 -4.37 -5.55
CA ILE A 61 -3.47 -5.38 -6.48
C ILE A 61 -2.47 -5.61 -7.61
N ILE A 62 -2.51 -6.80 -8.20
CA ILE A 62 -1.65 -7.20 -9.32
C ILE A 62 -2.54 -7.45 -10.53
N ASP A 63 -2.28 -6.74 -11.62
CA ASP A 63 -2.81 -7.01 -12.95
C ASP A 63 -1.71 -7.71 -13.76
N ASP A 64 -1.83 -9.03 -13.87
CA ASP A 64 -0.87 -9.86 -14.59
C ASP A 64 -0.90 -9.65 -16.11
N ASN A 65 -2.06 -9.29 -16.65
CA ASN A 65 -2.22 -9.09 -18.10
C ASN A 65 -1.42 -7.87 -18.55
N ASN A 66 -1.47 -6.79 -17.76
CA ASN A 66 -0.75 -5.55 -18.05
C ASN A 66 0.61 -5.44 -17.33
N LYS A 67 1.01 -6.48 -16.58
CA LYS A 67 2.19 -6.46 -15.69
C LYS A 67 2.23 -5.21 -14.82
N LEU A 68 1.09 -4.85 -14.24
CA LEU A 68 0.90 -3.64 -13.46
C LEU A 68 0.57 -3.98 -12.01
N ILE A 69 1.13 -3.22 -11.08
CA ILE A 69 0.81 -3.26 -9.66
C ILE A 69 0.28 -1.88 -9.29
N THR A 70 -0.88 -1.84 -8.65
CA THR A 70 -1.48 -0.60 -8.15
C THR A 70 -1.54 -0.67 -6.64
N ILE A 71 -0.84 0.25 -5.97
CA ILE A 71 -0.98 0.47 -4.53
C ILE A 71 -2.23 1.34 -4.34
N THR A 72 -3.29 0.75 -3.81
CA THR A 72 -4.66 1.29 -3.82
C THR A 72 -5.04 1.99 -2.53
N GLU A 73 -4.43 1.62 -1.40
CA GLU A 73 -4.83 2.14 -0.08
C GLU A 73 -3.64 2.21 0.88
N ALA A 74 -3.69 3.17 1.80
CA ALA A 74 -2.78 3.29 2.94
C ALA A 74 -3.58 3.64 4.20
N VAL A 75 -3.39 2.87 5.28
CA VAL A 75 -4.12 3.05 6.55
C VAL A 75 -3.18 2.93 7.74
N PHE A 76 -3.51 3.61 8.85
CA PHE A 76 -2.81 3.40 10.12
C PHE A 76 -3.21 2.06 10.75
N ILE A 77 -2.23 1.22 11.08
CA ILE A 77 -2.42 -0.10 11.72
C ILE A 77 -3.02 0.06 13.13
N LYS A 78 -2.69 1.17 13.80
CA LYS A 78 -3.31 1.59 15.06
C LYS A 78 -3.70 3.05 14.95
N SER A 79 -5.00 3.31 14.87
CA SER A 79 -5.54 4.66 14.99
C SER A 79 -5.73 5.01 16.47
N SER A 80 -5.20 6.13 16.93
CA SER A 80 -5.49 6.71 18.25
C SER A 80 -6.79 7.51 18.28
N LEU A 81 -7.52 7.60 17.15
CA LEU A 81 -8.83 8.25 17.09
C LEU A 81 -9.85 7.35 17.78
N LYS A 82 -10.19 7.69 19.01
CA LYS A 82 -11.42 7.20 19.64
C LYS A 82 -12.59 7.84 18.91
N LEU A 83 -13.52 7.02 18.41
CA LEU A 83 -14.85 7.47 17.96
C LEU A 83 -15.45 8.33 19.08
N LYS A 84 -15.58 9.64 18.85
CA LYS A 84 -16.46 10.48 19.67
C LYS A 84 -17.87 10.24 19.18
N VAL A 85 -18.55 9.26 19.78
CA VAL A 85 -20.00 9.13 19.65
C VAL A 85 -20.60 10.33 20.39
N LYS A 86 -21.30 11.20 19.65
CA LYS A 86 -22.12 12.27 20.24
C LYS A 86 -23.51 11.72 20.57
#